data_AF-A0A841GDC8-F1
#
_entry.id   AF-A0A841GDC8-F1
#
_cell.length_a   1.000
_cell.length_b   1.000
_cell.length_c   1.000
_cell.angle_alpha   90.00
_cell.angle_beta   90.00
_cell.angle_gamma   90.00
#
_symmetry.space_group_name_H-M   'P 1'
#
loop_
_entity.id
_entity.type
_entity.pdbx_description
1 polymer ?
#
loop_
_entity_poly.entity_id
_entity_poly.type
_entity_poly.pdbx_seq_one_letter_code
_entity_poly.pdbx_strand_id
1 'polypeptide(L)' 'MILRELADCLQQQQRMTGRELARQFQTSEDAIDAMLGVWMRKGRVRKVSASGCSGSCCGQRSEIYYEWQAEGLIGFIQKN' A
#
# COMPACT_ATOMS: atom_id res chain seq x y z
N MET A 1 -17.12 10.24 -2.14
CA MET A 1 -15.88 11.02 -2.34
C MET A 1 -14.75 10.06 -2.59
N ILE A 2 -13.96 10.32 -3.64
CA ILE A 2 -12.97 9.42 -4.24
C ILE A 2 -12.05 8.67 -3.26
N LEU A 3 -11.70 9.30 -2.13
CA LEU A 3 -10.94 8.69 -1.04
C LEU A 3 -11.62 7.45 -0.45
N ARG A 4 -12.91 7.54 -0.09
CA ARG A 4 -13.63 6.40 0.49
C ARG A 4 -13.74 5.24 -0.48
N GLU A 5 -13.92 5.53 -1.77
CA GLU A 5 -14.01 4.48 -2.79
C GLU A 5 -12.67 3.81 -3.05
N LEU A 6 -11.57 4.56 -2.99
CA LEU A 6 -10.22 4.01 -3.06
C LEU A 6 -9.92 3.08 -1.87
N ALA A 7 -10.30 3.48 -0.66
CA ALA A 7 -10.17 2.63 0.52
C ALA A 7 -11.08 1.40 0.44
N ASP A 8 -12.32 1.56 -0.01
CA ASP A 8 -13.27 0.44 -0.17
C ASP A 8 -12.77 -0.56 -1.21
N CYS A 9 -12.29 -0.07 -2.36
CA CYS A 9 -11.70 -0.92 -3.41
C CYS A 9 -10.50 -1.70 -2.88
N LEU A 10 -9.58 -1.04 -2.17
CA LEU A 10 -8.42 -1.68 -1.55
C LEU A 10 -8.83 -2.68 -0.46
N GLN A 11 -9.88 -2.39 0.29
CA GLN A 11 -10.46 -3.27 1.30
C GLN A 11 -11.08 -4.53 0.67
N GLN A 12 -11.79 -4.39 -0.45
CA GLN A 12 -12.37 -5.52 -1.19
C GLN A 12 -11.30 -6.44 -1.79
N GLN A 13 -10.26 -5.85 -2.39
CA GLN A 13 -9.16 -6.60 -3.01
C GLN A 13 -8.13 -7.12 -1.99
N GLN A 14 -8.14 -6.58 -0.76
CA GLN A 14 -7.15 -6.77 0.32
C GLN A 14 -5.72 -6.32 -0.01
N ARG A 15 -5.28 -6.42 -1.26
CA ARG A 15 -3.94 -6.04 -1.73
C ARG A 15 -3.99 -5.57 -3.18
N MET A 16 -3.34 -4.45 -3.49
CA MET A 16 -3.16 -3.95 -4.86
C MET A 16 -1.83 -3.24 -5.03
N THR A 17 -1.32 -3.18 -6.26
CA THR A 17 -0.15 -2.35 -6.57
C THR A 17 -0.53 -0.87 -6.65
N GLY A 18 0.43 0.02 -6.34
CA GLY A 18 0.24 1.46 -6.55
C GLY A 18 -0.06 1.82 -8.00
N ARG A 19 0.47 1.05 -8.95
CA ARG A 19 0.24 1.21 -10.38
C ARG A 19 -1.17 0.88 -10.81
N GLU A 20 -1.75 -0.21 -10.29
CA GLU A 20 -3.13 -0.59 -10.58
C GLU A 20 -4.10 0.45 -10.04
N LEU A 21 -3.89 0.91 -8.81
CA LEU A 21 -4.69 1.99 -8.21
C LEU A 21 -4.56 3.27 -9.04
N ALA A 22 -3.34 3.67 -9.41
CA ALA A 22 -3.10 4.84 -10.26
C ALA A 22 -3.86 4.75 -11.60
N ARG A 23 -3.83 3.58 -12.26
CA ARG A 23 -4.56 3.34 -13.51
C ARG A 23 -6.08 3.37 -13.33
N GLN A 24 -6.60 2.73 -12.28
CA GLN A 24 -8.04 2.63 -12.04
C GLN A 24 -8.65 4.00 -11.68
N PHE A 25 -7.94 4.79 -10.88
CA PHE A 25 -8.37 6.13 -10.46
C PHE A 25 -7.86 7.25 -11.39
N GLN A 26 -7.25 6.88 -12.53
CA GLN A 26 -6.68 7.80 -13.52
C GLN A 26 -5.81 8.90 -12.90
N THR A 27 -4.99 8.53 -11.93
CA THR A 27 -4.15 9.44 -11.16
C THR A 27 -2.71 8.92 -11.09
N SER A 28 -1.82 9.65 -10.46
CA SER A 28 -0.40 9.28 -10.31
C SER A 28 -0.18 8.41 -9.08
N GLU A 29 0.82 7.53 -9.11
CA GLU A 29 1.20 6.68 -7.96
C GLU A 29 1.50 7.51 -6.70
N ASP A 30 2.08 8.70 -6.88
CA ASP A 30 2.38 9.66 -5.80
C ASP A 30 1.09 10.22 -5.17
N ALA A 31 0.08 10.50 -5.99
CA ALA A 31 -1.23 10.95 -5.51
C ALA A 31 -1.96 9.82 -4.75
N ILE A 32 -1.87 8.57 -5.23
CA ILE A 32 -2.38 7.40 -4.50
C ILE A 32 -1.68 7.26 -3.15
N ASP A 33 -0.36 7.41 -3.09
CA ASP A 33 0.41 7.33 -1.85
C ASP A 33 -0.01 8.42 -0.86
N ALA A 34 -0.13 9.67 -1.33
CA ALA A 34 -0.57 10.80 -0.52
C ALA A 34 -2.00 10.59 0.02
N MET A 35 -2.91 10.07 -0.82
CA MET A 35 -4.28 9.73 -0.43
C MET A 35 -4.31 8.59 0.59
N LEU A 36 -3.53 7.54 0.36
CA LEU A 36 -3.43 6.38 1.25
C LEU A 36 -2.74 6.71 2.58
N GLY A 37 -1.88 7.72 2.60
CA GLY A 37 -1.15 8.17 3.77
C GLY A 37 -2.05 8.46 4.98
N VAL A 38 -3.30 8.89 4.75
CA VAL A 38 -4.28 9.10 5.81
C VAL A 38 -4.63 7.78 6.52
N TRP A 39 -4.81 6.68 5.79
CA TRP A 39 -5.09 5.36 6.37
C TRP A 39 -3.84 4.65 6.86
N MET A 40 -2.67 4.91 6.27
CA MET A 40 -1.40 4.44 6.80
C MET A 40 -1.15 5.00 8.21
N ARG A 41 -1.40 6.29 8.42
CA ARG A 41 -1.34 6.91 9.76
C ARG A 41 -2.34 6.32 10.74
N LYS A 42 -3.48 5.84 10.26
CA LYS A 42 -4.50 5.13 11.06
C LYS A 42 -4.18 3.64 11.23
N GLY A 43 -3.13 3.12 10.59
CA GLY A 43 -2.77 1.71 10.60
C GLY A 43 -3.74 0.79 9.85
N ARG A 44 -4.60 1.32 8.98
CA ARG A 44 -5.53 0.54 8.15
C ARG A 44 -4.92 0.11 6.82
N VAL A 45 -3.87 0.80 6.37
CA VAL A 45 -3.16 0.49 5.12
C VAL A 45 -1.68 0.32 5.40
N ARG A 46 -1.08 -0.74 4.87
CA ARG A 46 0.35 -0.98 4.92
C ARG A 46 0.93 -0.83 3.53
N LYS A 47 1.98 0.00 3.41
CA LYS A 47 2.81 0.07 2.20
C LYS A 47 3.90 -0.99 2.31
N VAL A 48 4.01 -1.84 1.30
CA VAL A 48 5.03 -2.89 1.19
C VAL A 48 5.82 -2.64 -0.08
N SER A 49 7.09 -2.29 0.08
CA SER A 49 8.06 -2.29 -1.00
C SER A 49 8.62 -3.69 -1.14
N ALA A 50 8.32 -4.38 -2.25
CA ALA A 50 8.97 -5.64 -2.57
C ALA A 50 10.37 -5.34 -3.14
N SER A 51 11.30 -4.97 -2.27
CA SER A 51 12.73 -5.00 -2.55
C SER A 51 13.21 -6.42 -2.26
N GLY A 52 13.40 -7.21 -3.31
CA GLY A 52 13.86 -8.58 -3.17
C GLY A 52 15.33 -8.66 -2.73
N CYS A 53 15.59 -9.67 -1.91
CA CYS A 53 16.88 -10.11 -1.39
C CYS A 53 17.68 -9.14 -0.51
N SER A 54 17.82 -9.52 0.76
CA SER A 54 18.90 -9.15 1.68
C SER A 54 20.26 -9.77 1.30
N GLY A 55 20.56 -9.86 0.00
CA GLY A 55 21.80 -10.42 -0.55
C GLY A 55 22.14 -9.74 -1.87
N SER A 56 23.35 -9.21 -1.98
CA SER A 56 23.87 -8.22 -2.96
C SER A 56 23.82 -8.56 -4.47
N CYS A 57 22.89 -9.38 -4.96
CA CYS A 57 22.99 -9.96 -6.31
C CYS A 57 21.91 -9.52 -7.32
N CYS A 58 20.73 -9.06 -6.89
CA CYS A 58 19.60 -8.96 -7.83
C CYS A 58 19.17 -7.50 -8.07
N GLY A 59 19.39 -7.00 -9.29
CA GLY A 59 18.93 -5.69 -9.78
C GLY A 59 17.41 -5.62 -9.90
N GLN A 60 16.72 -5.60 -8.75
CA GLN A 60 15.30 -5.90 -8.67
C GLN A 60 14.48 -4.61 -8.73
N ARG A 61 13.62 -4.50 -9.76
CA ARG A 61 12.56 -3.49 -9.85
C ARG A 61 11.77 -3.51 -8.55
N SER A 62 11.90 -2.46 -7.76
CA SER A 62 11.11 -2.29 -6.55
C SER A 62 9.68 -1.99 -6.96
N GLU A 63 8.77 -2.92 -6.72
CA GLU A 63 7.34 -2.73 -6.92
C GLU A 63 6.68 -2.44 -5.57
N ILE A 64 5.78 -1.43 -5.56
CA ILE A 64 5.10 -0.97 -4.36
C ILE A 64 3.69 -1.56 -4.34
N TYR A 65 3.38 -2.26 -3.25
CA TYR A 65 2.07 -2.81 -2.96
C TYR A 65 1.47 -2.10 -1.74
N TYR A 66 0.15 -1.97 -1.76
CA TYR A 66 -0.64 -1.53 -0.63
C TYR A 66 -1.53 -2.67 -0.17
N GLU A 67 -1.54 -2.92 1.13
CA GLU A 67 -2.34 -3.97 1.76
C GLU A 67 -3.29 -3.34 2.78
N TRP A 68 -4.56 -3.72 2.70
CA TRP A 68 -5.57 -3.32 3.69
C TRP A 68 -5.46 -4.23 4.91
N GLN A 69 -5.29 -3.63 6.08
CA GLN A 69 -5.23 -4.34 7.36
C GLN A 69 -6.61 -4.29 8.02
N ALA A 70 -7.11 -5.45 8.44
CA ALA A 70 -8.30 -5.50 9.28
C ALA A 70 -8.06 -4.73 10.58
N GLU A 71 -9.06 -3.98 11.05
CA GLU A 71 -8.98 -3.27 12.34
C GLU A 71 -8.63 -4.28 13.45
N GLY A 72 -7.43 -4.14 14.01
CA GLY A 72 -6.91 -5.06 15.03
C GLY A 72 -5.40 -5.24 15.05
N LEU A 73 -4.68 -4.86 13.98
CA LEU A 73 -3.22 -5.05 13.88
C LEU A 73 -2.38 -3.81 14.26
N ILE A 74 -3.01 -2.75 14.78
CA ILE A 74 -2.34 -1.58 15.37
C ILE A 74 -1.75 -1.96 16.74
N GLY A 75 -0.72 -2.80 16.72
CA GLY A 75 -0.08 -3.28 17.93
C GLY A 75 1.29 -3.94 17.75
N PHE A 76 1.77 -4.23 16.53
CA PHE A 76 3.08 -4.86 16.36
C PHE A 76 4.01 -4.03 15.46
N ILE A 77 4.54 -2.95 16.05
CA ILE A 77 5.93 -2.58 15.77
C ILE A 77 6.77 -3.58 16.58
N GLN A 78 7.15 -4.71 16.00
CA GLN A 78 8.25 -5.49 16.54
C GLN A 78 9.36 -5.51 15.49
N LYS A 79 10.27 -4.54 15.65
CA LYS A 79 11.67 -4.69 15.26
C LYS A 79 12.19 -5.97 15.93
N ASN A 80 12.80 -6.85 15.15
CA ASN A 80 13.81 -7.77 15.65
C ASN A 80 15.02 -7.71 14.72
#